data_AF-A0A194X6U4-F1
#
_entry.id   AF-A0A194X6U4-F1
#
_cell.length_a   1.000
_cell.length_b   1.000
_cell.length_c   1.000
_cell.angle_alpha   90.00
_cell.angle_beta   90.00
_cell.angle_gamma   90.00
#
_symmetry.space_group_name_H-M   'P 1'
#
loop_
_entity.id
_entity.type
_entity.pdbx_description
1 polymer ?
#
loop_
_entity_poly.entity_id
_entity_poly.type
_entity_poly.pdbx_seq_one_letter_code
_entity_poly.pdbx_strand_id
1 'polypeptide(L)'
;LVRRLREAMIKCIVLSGIPSVMEAIASVAAVEQDQDQDHSILRQHGESDQVLHRRGVDVLDTLFRDDSIIIGLTLGSHKEISWISIHLSYGYFLAEHRILDIVETELVVLPAIMAQNLREPTRWHIRACMRVGLTRDEIKNIQEATRLIARHAGLGLEDAESVEDVEDP
;
A
#
# COMPACT_ATOMS: atom_id res chain seq x y z
N LEU A 1 9.91 -10.62 13.59
CA LEU A 1 10.03 -9.48 12.63
C LEU A 1 9.71 -9.91 11.20
N VAL A 2 10.26 -11.04 10.72
CA VAL A 2 10.11 -11.47 9.31
C VAL A 2 8.65 -11.67 8.88
N ARG A 3 7.77 -12.18 9.76
CA ARG A 3 6.32 -12.24 9.49
C ARG A 3 5.72 -10.91 8.99
N ARG A 4 6.11 -9.78 9.59
CA ARG A 4 5.62 -8.44 9.24
C ARG A 4 6.26 -7.91 7.96
N LEU A 5 7.56 -8.15 7.77
CA LEU A 5 8.25 -7.82 6.50
C LEU A 5 7.64 -8.58 5.32
N ARG A 6 7.34 -9.87 5.52
CA ARG A 6 6.65 -10.69 4.52
C ARG A 6 5.28 -10.14 4.18
N GLU A 7 4.48 -9.73 5.18
CA GLU A 7 3.18 -9.13 4.91
C GLU A 7 3.32 -7.80 4.14
N ALA A 8 4.30 -6.96 4.48
CA ALA A 8 4.58 -5.74 3.71
C ALA A 8 4.89 -6.05 2.24
N MET A 9 5.75 -7.05 1.98
CA MET A 9 6.08 -7.48 0.61
C MET A 9 4.88 -8.08 -0.12
N ILE A 10 4.02 -8.86 0.56
CA ILE A 10 2.78 -9.39 -0.04
C ILE A 10 1.83 -8.25 -0.42
N LYS A 11 1.69 -7.21 0.41
CA LYS A 11 0.88 -6.02 0.07
C LYS A 11 1.44 -5.27 -1.13
N CYS A 12 2.76 -5.26 -1.33
CA CYS A 12 3.39 -4.68 -2.53
C CYS A 12 3.08 -5.46 -3.82
N ILE A 13 2.52 -6.67 -3.79
CA ILE A 13 2.19 -7.42 -5.01
C ILE A 13 1.27 -6.61 -5.94
N VAL A 14 0.26 -5.93 -5.37
CA VAL A 14 -0.70 -5.14 -6.16
C VAL A 14 -0.17 -3.77 -6.57
N LEU A 15 0.95 -3.34 -5.98
CA LEU A 15 1.56 -2.03 -6.20
C LEU A 15 2.76 -2.09 -7.13
N SER A 16 3.58 -3.14 -7.01
CA SER A 16 4.88 -3.31 -7.68
C SER A 16 4.95 -4.57 -8.54
N GLY A 17 3.94 -5.45 -8.48
CA GLY A 17 3.88 -6.69 -9.23
C GLY A 17 4.57 -7.87 -8.54
N ILE A 18 4.08 -9.08 -8.84
CA ILE A 18 4.61 -10.33 -8.29
C ILE A 18 6.11 -10.53 -8.54
N PRO A 19 6.66 -10.29 -9.75
CA PRO A 19 8.07 -10.58 -10.01
C PRO A 19 9.03 -9.81 -9.10
N SER A 20 8.82 -8.50 -8.91
CA SER A 20 9.65 -7.68 -8.03
C SER A 20 9.55 -8.13 -6.57
N VAL A 21 8.37 -8.54 -6.13
CA VAL A 21 8.17 -9.07 -4.78
C VAL A 21 8.87 -10.42 -4.60
N MET A 22 8.87 -11.29 -5.61
CA MET A 22 9.58 -12.58 -5.55
C MET A 22 11.08 -12.39 -5.38
N GLU A 23 11.69 -11.45 -6.12
CA GLU A 23 13.11 -11.09 -5.97
C GLU A 23 13.43 -10.55 -4.57
N ALA A 24 12.55 -9.69 -4.03
CA ALA A 24 12.70 -9.16 -2.68
C ALA A 24 12.61 -10.27 -1.61
N ILE A 25 11.63 -11.17 -1.72
CA ILE A 25 11.46 -12.31 -0.81
C ILE A 25 12.66 -13.27 -0.91
N ALA A 26 13.17 -13.55 -2.11
CA ALA A 26 14.35 -14.39 -2.30
C ALA A 26 15.58 -13.79 -1.59
N SER A 27 15.75 -12.47 -1.66
CA SER A 27 16.82 -11.75 -0.96
C SER A 27 16.71 -11.86 0.56
N VAL A 28 15.48 -11.81 1.11
CA VAL A 28 15.24 -12.04 2.55
C VAL A 28 15.53 -13.49 2.93
N ALA A 29 15.01 -14.46 2.16
CA ALA A 29 15.19 -15.88 2.42
C ALA A 29 16.68 -16.31 2.41
N ALA A 30 17.52 -15.65 1.63
CA ALA A 30 18.95 -15.92 1.56
C ALA A 30 19.72 -15.56 2.85
N VAL A 31 19.15 -14.69 3.71
CA VAL A 31 19.80 -14.20 4.94
C VAL A 31 18.99 -14.48 6.21
N GLU A 32 17.77 -15.00 6.08
CA GLU A 32 16.89 -15.34 7.19
C GLU A 32 17.43 -16.54 7.99
N GLN A 33 17.46 -16.41 9.32
CA GLN A 33 17.85 -17.50 10.22
C GLN A 33 16.66 -18.42 10.50
N ASP A 34 16.92 -19.71 10.76
CA ASP A 34 15.87 -20.70 11.02
C ASP A 34 14.90 -20.29 12.15
N GLN A 35 15.39 -19.60 13.18
CA GLN A 35 14.57 -19.12 14.30
C GLN A 35 13.61 -17.99 13.93
N ASP A 36 13.86 -17.28 12.82
CA ASP A 36 13.05 -16.16 12.33
C ASP A 36 12.01 -16.60 11.30
N GLN A 37 12.15 -17.83 10.76
CA GLN A 37 11.26 -18.39 9.76
C GLN A 37 9.84 -18.57 10.29
N ASP A 38 8.87 -18.13 9.48
CA ASP A 38 7.44 -18.30 9.74
C ASP A 38 6.81 -19.08 8.58
N HIS A 39 6.38 -20.31 8.82
CA HIS A 39 5.74 -21.15 7.79
C HIS A 39 4.21 -21.01 7.74
N SER A 40 3.61 -20.10 8.51
CA SER A 40 2.17 -19.87 8.47
C SER A 40 1.73 -19.28 7.12
N ILE A 41 0.59 -19.76 6.61
CA ILE A 41 -0.03 -19.26 5.38
C ILE A 41 -1.37 -18.63 5.74
N LEU A 42 -1.41 -17.31 5.85
CA LEU A 42 -2.60 -16.57 6.28
C LEU A 42 -3.80 -16.75 5.33
N ARG A 43 -3.53 -16.88 4.02
CA ARG A 43 -4.52 -16.81 2.95
C ARG A 43 -4.88 -18.19 2.35
N GLN A 44 -4.42 -19.29 2.92
CA GLN A 44 -4.50 -20.66 2.34
C GLN A 44 -5.92 -21.14 2.05
N HIS A 45 -6.92 -20.63 2.77
CA HIS A 45 -8.31 -21.05 2.62
C HIS A 45 -9.21 -20.02 1.91
N GLY A 46 -8.61 -18.92 1.42
CA GLY A 46 -9.34 -17.81 0.83
C GLY A 46 -10.30 -17.14 1.81
N GLU A 47 -10.83 -16.00 1.40
CA GLU A 47 -11.97 -15.36 2.05
C GLU A 47 -13.13 -15.36 1.04
N SER A 48 -14.37 -15.33 1.51
CA SER A 48 -15.50 -15.24 0.59
C SER A 48 -15.53 -13.87 -0.11
N ASP A 49 -16.12 -13.83 -1.30
CA ASP A 49 -16.29 -12.60 -2.08
C ASP A 49 -16.95 -11.47 -1.25
N GLN A 50 -17.98 -11.81 -0.47
CA GLN A 50 -18.66 -10.87 0.43
C GLN A 50 -17.74 -10.30 1.51
N VAL A 51 -16.84 -11.11 2.05
CA VAL A 51 -15.87 -10.65 3.07
C VAL A 51 -14.85 -9.71 2.43
N LEU A 52 -14.33 -10.06 1.26
CA LEU A 52 -13.39 -9.23 0.51
C LEU A 52 -14.01 -7.89 0.14
N HIS A 53 -15.23 -7.91 -0.42
CA HIS A 53 -15.98 -6.69 -0.74
C HIS A 53 -16.15 -5.79 0.47
N ARG A 54 -16.64 -6.34 1.60
CA ARG A 54 -16.89 -5.57 2.81
C ARG A 54 -15.62 -4.89 3.32
N ARG A 55 -14.54 -5.65 3.46
CA ARG A 55 -13.24 -5.10 3.89
C ARG A 55 -12.72 -4.03 2.94
N GLY A 56 -12.83 -4.26 1.64
CA GLY A 56 -12.42 -3.32 0.62
C GLY A 56 -13.16 -1.99 0.72
N VAL A 57 -14.49 -2.03 0.82
CA VAL A 57 -15.33 -0.84 0.99
C VAL A 57 -15.00 -0.12 2.31
N ASP A 58 -14.95 -0.82 3.44
CA ASP A 58 -14.71 -0.22 4.74
C ASP A 58 -13.37 0.55 4.78
N VAL A 59 -12.32 -0.01 4.16
CA VAL A 59 -11.01 0.64 4.06
C VAL A 59 -11.04 1.80 3.06
N LEU A 60 -11.61 1.61 1.87
CA LEU A 60 -11.71 2.68 0.87
C LEU A 60 -12.48 3.90 1.40
N ASP A 61 -13.58 3.67 2.12
CA ASP A 61 -14.38 4.73 2.75
C ASP A 61 -13.56 5.47 3.82
N THR A 62 -12.74 4.75 4.58
CA THR A 62 -11.84 5.34 5.57
C THR A 62 -10.76 6.21 4.91
N LEU A 63 -10.11 5.68 3.86
CA LEU A 63 -8.95 6.31 3.23
C LEU A 63 -9.31 7.45 2.28
N PHE A 64 -10.44 7.37 1.58
CA PHE A 64 -10.78 8.30 0.50
C PHE A 64 -12.06 9.11 0.75
N ARG A 65 -13.00 8.63 1.57
CA ARG A 65 -14.28 9.32 1.84
C ARG A 65 -14.93 9.82 0.54
N ASP A 66 -15.16 11.12 0.42
CA ASP A 66 -15.77 11.77 -0.75
C ASP A 66 -14.90 11.67 -2.02
N ASP A 67 -13.58 11.48 -1.89
CA ASP A 67 -12.68 11.30 -3.04
C ASP A 67 -12.97 9.99 -3.79
N SER A 68 -13.56 8.99 -3.12
CA SER A 68 -13.92 7.71 -3.75
C SER A 68 -14.89 7.88 -4.93
N ILE A 69 -15.80 8.86 -4.82
CA ILE A 69 -16.75 9.21 -5.87
C ILE A 69 -16.00 9.81 -7.07
N ILE A 70 -15.04 10.70 -6.82
CA ILE A 70 -14.25 11.36 -7.87
C ILE A 70 -13.39 10.35 -8.61
N ILE A 71 -12.72 9.44 -7.89
CA ILE A 71 -11.92 8.36 -8.49
C ILE A 71 -12.82 7.44 -9.32
N GLY A 72 -13.99 7.06 -8.78
CA GLY A 72 -14.98 6.25 -9.51
C GLY A 72 -15.48 6.91 -10.80
N LEU A 73 -15.77 8.22 -10.75
CA LEU A 73 -16.16 9.00 -11.93
C LEU A 73 -15.04 9.06 -12.97
N THR A 74 -13.79 9.20 -12.53
CA THR A 74 -12.61 9.25 -13.40
C THR A 74 -12.41 7.94 -14.17
N LEU A 75 -12.76 6.80 -13.57
CA LEU A 75 -12.68 5.49 -14.21
C LEU A 75 -13.82 5.22 -15.20
N GLY A 76 -14.90 5.99 -15.18
CA GLY A 76 -15.97 5.97 -16.19
C GLY A 76 -16.53 4.57 -16.47
N SER A 77 -16.41 4.09 -17.72
CA SER A 77 -16.92 2.77 -18.13
C SER A 77 -16.03 1.59 -17.71
N HIS A 78 -14.84 1.84 -17.15
CA HIS A 78 -13.88 0.82 -16.74
C HIS A 78 -14.25 0.20 -15.38
N LYS A 79 -15.50 -0.24 -15.24
CA LYS A 79 -16.09 -0.76 -14.00
C LYS A 79 -15.35 -1.97 -13.43
N GLU A 80 -14.66 -2.73 -14.27
CA GLU A 80 -13.82 -3.85 -13.84
C GLU A 80 -12.68 -3.38 -12.95
N ILE A 81 -12.08 -2.20 -13.22
CA ILE A 81 -11.05 -1.63 -12.35
C ILE A 81 -11.62 -1.32 -10.98
N SER A 82 -12.83 -0.76 -10.88
CA SER A 82 -13.49 -0.53 -9.60
C SER A 82 -13.73 -1.85 -8.84
N TRP A 83 -14.18 -2.89 -9.55
CA TRP A 83 -14.38 -4.22 -8.94
C TRP A 83 -13.05 -4.80 -8.43
N ILE A 84 -11.99 -4.76 -9.24
CA ILE A 84 -10.63 -5.21 -8.87
C ILE A 84 -10.12 -4.42 -7.68
N SER A 85 -10.27 -3.09 -7.67
CA SER A 85 -9.85 -2.24 -6.56
C SER A 85 -10.52 -2.66 -5.26
N ILE A 86 -11.85 -2.83 -5.25
CA ILE A 86 -12.60 -3.18 -4.04
C ILE A 86 -12.23 -4.59 -3.57
N HIS A 87 -12.31 -5.60 -4.43
CA HIS A 87 -12.23 -7.01 -4.02
C HIS A 87 -10.79 -7.49 -3.89
N LEU A 88 -9.94 -7.13 -4.84
CA LEU A 88 -8.59 -7.65 -4.93
C LEU A 88 -7.60 -6.69 -4.29
N SER A 89 -7.41 -5.49 -4.85
CA SER A 89 -6.37 -4.57 -4.38
C SER A 89 -6.57 -4.23 -2.90
N TYR A 90 -7.75 -3.73 -2.52
CA TYR A 90 -8.06 -3.46 -1.12
C TYR A 90 -8.51 -4.72 -0.40
N GLY A 91 -9.62 -5.33 -0.77
CA GLY A 91 -10.23 -6.43 -0.01
C GLY A 91 -9.29 -7.59 0.33
N TYR A 92 -8.47 -8.04 -0.64
CA TYR A 92 -7.60 -9.21 -0.48
C TYR A 92 -6.19 -8.86 0.01
N PHE A 93 -5.61 -7.76 -0.48
CA PHE A 93 -4.23 -7.38 -0.17
C PHE A 93 -4.15 -6.28 0.90
N LEU A 94 -4.61 -5.06 0.59
CA LEU A 94 -4.32 -3.90 1.44
C LEU A 94 -5.16 -3.91 2.73
N ALA A 95 -6.43 -4.33 2.69
CA ALA A 95 -7.35 -4.40 3.84
C ALA A 95 -7.18 -5.66 4.72
N GLU A 96 -6.22 -6.54 4.41
CA GLU A 96 -5.89 -7.68 5.28
C GLU A 96 -5.06 -7.19 6.48
N HIS A 97 -5.76 -6.88 7.58
CA HIS A 97 -5.15 -6.23 8.75
C HIS A 97 -4.77 -7.16 9.91
N ARG A 98 -4.75 -8.49 9.72
CA ARG A 98 -4.37 -9.43 10.79
C ARG A 98 -2.88 -9.37 11.19
N ILE A 99 -2.02 -8.76 10.37
CA ILE A 99 -0.56 -8.67 10.61
C ILE A 99 -0.06 -7.22 10.60
N LEU A 100 -0.46 -6.44 9.59
CA LEU A 100 -0.21 -5.00 9.51
C LEU A 100 -1.55 -4.29 9.59
N ASP A 101 -1.74 -3.40 10.55
CA ASP A 101 -2.97 -2.61 10.63
C ASP A 101 -3.09 -1.59 9.48
N ILE A 102 -4.13 -0.75 9.51
CA ILE A 102 -4.38 0.23 8.45
C ILE A 102 -3.29 1.31 8.37
N VAL A 103 -2.76 1.75 9.51
CA VAL A 103 -1.68 2.74 9.60
C VAL A 103 -0.39 2.12 9.06
N GLU A 104 -0.07 0.91 9.52
CA GLU A 104 1.09 0.15 9.08
C GLU A 104 1.02 -0.23 7.59
N THR A 105 -0.19 -0.43 7.06
CA THR A 105 -0.41 -0.66 5.63
C THR A 105 -0.10 0.61 4.83
N GLU A 106 -0.50 1.80 5.28
CA GLU A 106 -0.15 3.05 4.59
C GLU A 106 1.37 3.35 4.65
N LEU A 107 2.08 2.88 5.68
CA LEU A 107 3.55 2.90 5.72
C LEU A 107 4.20 2.02 4.64
N VAL A 108 3.44 1.11 4.03
CA VAL A 108 3.87 0.30 2.87
C VAL A 108 3.40 0.94 1.57
N VAL A 109 2.13 1.35 1.52
CA VAL A 109 1.47 1.83 0.29
C VAL A 109 2.08 3.15 -0.18
N LEU A 110 2.23 4.14 0.70
CA LEU A 110 2.74 5.46 0.31
C LEU A 110 4.16 5.35 -0.28
N PRO A 111 5.16 4.71 0.36
CA PRO A 111 6.47 4.52 -0.25
C PRO A 111 6.45 3.73 -1.55
N ALA A 112 5.66 2.65 -1.63
CA ALA A 112 5.61 1.80 -2.82
C ALA A 112 5.02 2.52 -4.05
N ILE A 113 4.05 3.40 -3.85
CA ILE A 113 3.49 4.26 -4.90
C ILE A 113 4.45 5.42 -5.21
N MET A 114 4.96 6.09 -4.18
CA MET A 114 5.88 7.22 -4.33
C MET A 114 7.14 6.82 -5.10
N ALA A 115 7.69 5.62 -4.85
CA ALA A 115 8.88 5.10 -5.54
C ALA A 115 8.69 4.91 -7.06
N GLN A 116 7.44 4.94 -7.55
CA GLN A 116 7.12 4.89 -8.97
C GLN A 116 6.99 6.29 -9.60
N ASN A 117 7.27 7.36 -8.84
CA ASN A 117 7.22 8.75 -9.26
C ASN A 117 5.82 9.18 -9.79
N LEU A 118 4.75 8.72 -9.12
CA LEU A 118 3.36 8.96 -9.53
C LEU A 118 2.71 10.08 -8.70
N ARG A 119 2.47 11.26 -9.32
CA ARG A 119 1.93 12.44 -8.63
C ARG A 119 0.60 12.22 -7.90
N GLU A 120 -0.47 11.98 -8.65
CA GLU A 120 -1.85 11.90 -8.11
C GLU A 120 -2.02 10.74 -7.11
N PRO A 121 -1.59 9.50 -7.40
CA PRO A 121 -1.64 8.42 -6.41
C PRO A 121 -0.85 8.73 -5.14
N THR A 122 0.33 9.37 -5.23
CA THR A 122 1.07 9.82 -4.05
C THR A 122 0.27 10.85 -3.25
N ARG A 123 -0.34 11.84 -3.90
CA ARG A 123 -1.21 12.83 -3.25
C ARG A 123 -2.37 12.17 -2.50
N TRP A 124 -3.05 11.21 -3.11
CA TRP A 124 -4.18 10.53 -2.48
C TRP A 124 -3.75 9.76 -1.23
N HIS A 125 -2.60 9.09 -1.27
CA HIS A 125 -2.09 8.35 -0.12
C HIS A 125 -1.45 9.23 0.96
N ILE A 126 -0.96 10.43 0.63
CA ILE A 126 -0.63 11.44 1.64
C ILE A 126 -1.88 11.83 2.44
N ARG A 127 -3.01 12.10 1.77
CA ARG A 127 -4.29 12.40 2.44
C ARG A 127 -4.80 11.20 3.23
N ALA A 128 -4.66 9.99 2.70
CA ALA A 128 -5.03 8.76 3.37
C ALA A 128 -4.25 8.57 4.69
N CYS A 129 -2.92 8.78 4.67
CA CYS A 129 -2.07 8.78 5.88
C CYS A 129 -2.61 9.74 6.96
N MET A 130 -2.97 10.97 6.57
CA MET A 130 -3.53 11.95 7.52
C MET A 130 -4.87 11.47 8.10
N ARG A 131 -5.74 10.85 7.28
CA ARG A 131 -7.04 10.32 7.72
C ARG A 131 -6.93 9.18 8.72
N VAL A 132 -5.88 8.37 8.62
CA VAL A 132 -5.61 7.28 9.57
C VAL A 132 -4.76 7.73 10.77
N GLY A 133 -4.46 9.03 10.88
CA GLY A 133 -3.92 9.66 12.09
C GLY A 133 -2.42 9.98 12.06
N LEU A 134 -1.73 9.82 10.92
CA LEU A 134 -0.34 10.30 10.81
C LEU A 134 -0.30 11.82 10.76
N THR A 135 0.70 12.38 11.45
CA THR A 135 1.03 13.80 11.37
C THR A 135 1.77 14.13 10.07
N ARG A 136 1.74 15.40 9.66
CA ARG A 136 2.52 15.89 8.50
C ARG A 136 4.02 15.62 8.65
N ASP A 137 4.56 15.73 9.86
CA ASP A 137 5.97 15.45 10.13
C ASP A 137 6.31 13.96 9.98
N GLU A 138 5.43 13.05 10.43
CA GLU A 138 5.60 11.61 10.21
C GLU A 138 5.57 11.26 8.72
N ILE A 139 4.62 11.84 7.97
CA ILE A 139 4.52 11.65 6.51
C ILE A 139 5.78 12.19 5.83
N LYS A 140 6.27 13.37 6.21
CA LYS A 140 7.51 13.96 5.69
C LYS A 140 8.71 13.03 5.91
N ASN A 141 8.82 12.43 7.09
CA ASN A 141 9.88 11.47 7.40
C ASN A 141 9.81 10.22 6.52
N ILE A 142 8.60 9.71 6.26
CA ILE A 142 8.38 8.57 5.34
C ILE A 142 8.81 8.94 3.92
N GLN A 143 8.43 10.12 3.44
CA GLN A 143 8.83 10.60 2.12
C GLN A 143 10.34 10.77 1.99
N GLU A 144 11.02 11.29 3.01
CA GLU A 144 12.47 11.45 2.97
C GLU A 144 13.22 10.11 3.03
N ALA A 145 12.74 9.16 3.84
CA ALA A 145 13.28 7.80 3.84
C ALA A 145 13.11 7.13 2.47
N THR A 146 11.96 7.33 1.83
CA THR A 146 11.69 6.83 0.47
C THR A 146 12.64 7.46 -0.55
N ARG A 147 12.85 8.78 -0.50
CA ARG A 147 13.82 9.48 -1.37
C ARG A 147 15.24 9.01 -1.15
N LEU A 148 15.65 8.74 0.10
CA LEU A 148 16.98 8.22 0.39
C LEU A 148 17.23 6.87 -0.29
N ILE A 149 16.25 5.94 -0.19
CA ILE A 149 16.34 4.63 -0.82
C ILE A 149 16.28 4.74 -2.35
N ALA A 150 15.37 5.56 -2.89
CA ALA A 150 15.25 5.78 -4.33
C ALA A 150 16.54 6.36 -4.94
N ARG A 151 17.15 7.37 -4.29
CA ARG A 151 18.45 7.92 -4.70
C ARG A 151 19.55 6.86 -4.68
N HIS A 152 19.58 6.00 -3.67
CA HIS A 152 20.54 4.89 -3.62
C HIS A 152 20.34 3.90 -4.76
N ALA A 153 19.09 3.67 -5.18
CA ALA A 153 18.73 2.84 -6.32
C ALA A 153 18.87 3.55 -7.69
N GLY A 154 19.29 4.82 -7.72
CA GLY A 154 19.42 5.61 -8.95
C GLY A 154 18.08 6.06 -9.55
N LEU A 155 17.01 6.13 -8.76
CA LEU A 155 15.68 6.57 -9.17
C LEU A 155 15.44 8.04 -8.81
N GLY A 156 14.79 8.78 -9.71
CA GLY A 156 14.30 10.15 -9.49
C GLY A 156 12.83 10.15 -9.06
N LEU A 157 12.49 11.01 -8.10
CA LEU A 157 11.15 11.15 -7.52
C LEU A 157 10.62 12.60 -7.65
N GLU A 158 10.95 13.27 -8.74
CA GLU A 158 10.67 14.71 -8.95
C GLU A 158 9.18 15.01 -9.17
N ASP A 159 8.40 14.05 -9.65
CA ASP A 159 6.96 14.21 -9.90
C ASP A 159 6.09 13.79 -8.72
N ALA A 160 6.65 13.04 -7.77
CA ALA A 160 5.95 12.62 -6.57
C ALA A 160 5.60 13.83 -5.68
N GLU A 161 4.32 13.95 -5.33
CA GLU A 161 3.80 15.07 -4.54
C GLU A 161 4.48 15.16 -3.16
N SER A 162 4.76 16.37 -2.67
CA SER A 162 5.26 16.59 -1.30
C SER A 162 4.11 16.75 -0.33
N VAL A 163 4.21 16.21 0.90
CA VAL A 163 3.21 16.46 1.94
C VAL A 163 3.03 17.95 2.23
N GLU A 164 4.05 18.77 2.00
CA GLU A 164 3.99 20.22 2.19
C GLU A 164 3.05 20.92 1.19
N ASP A 165 2.83 20.31 0.02
CA ASP A 165 2.01 20.86 -1.06
C ASP A 165 0.57 20.29 -1.08
N VAL A 166 0.28 19.30 -0.24
CA VAL A 166 -1.04 18.65 -0.15
C VAL A 166 -1.92 19.34 0.91
N GLU A 167 -3.16 19.65 0.53
CA GLU A 167 -4.17 20.21 1.43
C GLU A 167 -4.67 19.18 2.45
N ASP A 168 -5.16 19.67 3.59
CA ASP A 168 -5.76 18.79 4.62
C ASP A 168 -6.99 18.03 4.05
N PRO A 169 -7.17 16.76 4.47
CA PRO A 169 -8.11 15.82 3.86
C PRO A 169 -9.60 16.09 4.08
#